data_AF-A0A560JGB6-F1
#
_entry.id   AF-A0A560JGB6-F1
#
_cell.length_a   1.000
_cell.length_b   1.000
_cell.length_c   1.000
_cell.angle_alpha   90.00
_cell.angle_beta   90.00
_cell.angle_gamma   90.00
#
_symmetry.space_group_name_H-M   'P 1'
#
loop_
_entity.id
_entity.type
_entity.pdbx_description
1 polymer ?
#
loop_
_entity_poly.entity_id
_entity_poly.type
_entity_poly.pdbx_seq_one_letter_code
_entity_poly.pdbx_strand_id
1 'polypeptide(L)'
;MFRRVAFAFAFICIVAISPGAADARPARSLLAAPPRECNVIMPCDFSGSNMRATASRLRAPPEVAGRVAVMRVATAEGASQVVGGRPSGCPRSFCGCAASIRVFGHIVPGLNLAANWLRFPRTSPAPGMVAARHGHVFVLEQHVGGDVWMAYDGNSGGRATRIHARSLRGYAVVNPRVG
;
A
#
# COMPACT_ATOMS: atom_id res chain seq x y z
N MET A 1 36.12 -14.42 47.90
CA MET A 1 37.24 -14.73 46.99
C MET A 1 36.68 -14.94 45.59
N PHE A 2 36.86 -13.96 44.71
CA PHE A 2 36.47 -14.02 43.29
C PHE A 2 37.35 -15.00 42.51
N ARG A 3 36.84 -15.47 41.35
CA ARG A 3 37.54 -15.96 40.12
C ARG A 3 37.25 -17.44 39.80
N ARG A 4 36.86 -17.88 38.59
CA ARG A 4 36.67 -17.23 37.27
C ARG A 4 35.57 -17.95 36.50
N VAL A 5 34.69 -17.16 35.89
CA VAL A 5 33.83 -17.57 34.79
C VAL A 5 34.66 -17.48 33.50
N ALA A 6 34.68 -18.53 32.68
CA ALA A 6 35.26 -18.50 31.34
C ALA A 6 34.13 -18.67 30.32
N PHE A 7 33.59 -17.55 29.85
CA PHE A 7 32.73 -17.50 28.67
C PHE A 7 33.61 -17.55 27.43
N ALA A 8 33.48 -18.60 26.62
CA ALA A 8 34.07 -18.66 25.29
C ALA A 8 33.07 -18.10 24.27
N PHE A 9 33.22 -16.82 23.93
CA PHE A 9 32.60 -16.19 22.76
C PHE A 9 33.58 -16.29 21.60
N ALA A 10 33.23 -17.06 20.56
CA ALA A 10 33.88 -17.01 19.26
C ALA A 10 32.81 -16.65 18.21
N PHE A 11 32.64 -15.35 17.98
CA PHE A 11 31.91 -14.79 16.85
C PHE A 11 32.81 -14.90 15.62
N ILE A 12 32.44 -15.73 14.65
CA ILE A 12 33.07 -15.76 13.32
C ILE A 12 32.11 -15.06 12.36
N CYS A 13 32.43 -13.80 12.05
CA CYS A 13 31.81 -13.04 10.97
C CYS A 13 32.54 -13.36 9.66
N ILE A 14 31.90 -14.08 8.74
CA ILE A 14 32.32 -14.13 7.33
C ILE A 14 31.24 -13.45 6.50
N VAL A 15 31.53 -12.20 6.14
CA VAL A 15 30.77 -11.36 5.22
C VAL A 15 31.28 -11.68 3.81
N ALA A 16 30.47 -12.37 3.00
CA ALA A 16 30.73 -12.55 1.59
C ALA A 16 30.01 -11.44 0.80
N ILE A 17 30.78 -10.42 0.38
CA ILE A 17 30.33 -9.36 -0.54
C ILE A 17 30.54 -9.88 -1.95
N SER A 18 29.46 -10.19 -2.67
CA SER A 18 29.49 -10.38 -4.12
C SER A 18 29.18 -9.06 -4.83
N PRO A 19 30.05 -8.57 -5.74
CA PRO A 19 29.77 -7.40 -6.55
C PRO A 19 28.77 -7.75 -7.65
N GLY A 20 27.58 -7.14 -7.61
CA GLY A 20 26.68 -7.09 -8.75
C GLY A 20 27.26 -6.16 -9.81
N ALA A 21 27.69 -6.73 -10.94
CA ALA A 21 28.07 -5.95 -12.11
C ALA A 21 26.83 -5.22 -12.65
N ALA A 22 26.84 -3.89 -12.51
CA ALA A 22 25.96 -3.00 -13.23
C ALA A 22 26.43 -2.95 -14.69
N ASP A 23 25.76 -3.68 -15.58
CA ASP A 23 26.07 -3.66 -17.00
C ASP A 23 25.43 -2.42 -17.66
N ALA A 24 26.27 -1.61 -18.29
CA ALA A 24 25.93 -0.36 -18.95
C ALA A 24 25.87 -0.58 -20.47
N ARG A 25 24.78 -0.10 -21.08
CA ARG A 25 24.42 -0.17 -22.51
C ARG A 25 25.58 -0.17 -23.52
N PRO A 26 25.37 -0.84 -24.68
CA PRO A 26 25.74 -0.29 -25.97
C PRO A 26 24.51 0.23 -26.71
N ALA A 27 24.62 1.47 -27.21
CA ALA A 27 23.74 2.01 -28.22
C ALA A 27 24.28 1.62 -29.60
N ARG A 28 23.43 1.14 -30.51
CA ARG A 28 23.68 1.24 -31.95
C ARG A 28 22.37 1.40 -32.72
N SER A 29 22.27 2.57 -33.33
CA SER A 29 21.32 2.97 -34.36
C SER A 29 21.61 2.20 -35.65
N LEU A 30 20.58 1.70 -36.35
CA LEU A 30 20.61 1.50 -37.80
C LEU A 30 19.17 1.56 -38.35
N LEU A 31 18.97 2.44 -39.33
CA LEU A 31 17.77 2.55 -40.16
C LEU A 31 17.42 1.20 -40.81
N ALA A 32 16.15 0.82 -40.74
CA ALA A 32 15.53 -0.03 -41.74
C ALA A 32 14.06 0.42 -41.89
N ALA A 33 13.74 1.02 -43.04
CA ALA A 33 12.37 1.35 -43.40
C ALA A 33 11.57 0.06 -43.65
N PRO A 34 10.34 -0.09 -43.13
CA PRO A 34 9.48 -1.21 -43.49
C PRO A 34 8.70 -0.94 -44.79
N PRO A 35 8.40 -1.98 -45.58
CA PRO A 35 7.64 -1.90 -46.82
C PRO A 35 6.18 -1.51 -46.61
N ARG A 36 5.55 -0.99 -47.68
CA ARG A 36 4.13 -0.65 -47.73
C ARG A 36 3.29 -1.94 -47.67
N GLU A 37 2.23 -1.86 -46.86
CA GLU A 37 1.09 -2.78 -46.78
C GLU A 37 1.24 -4.03 -45.90
N CYS A 38 1.06 -3.83 -44.59
CA CYS A 38 0.43 -4.80 -43.71
C CYS A 38 -0.46 -4.03 -42.72
N ASN A 39 -1.72 -3.83 -43.10
CA ASN A 39 -2.72 -3.21 -42.24
C ASN A 39 -3.36 -4.28 -41.35
N VAL A 40 -2.71 -4.59 -40.22
CA VAL A 40 -3.34 -5.30 -39.11
C VAL A 40 -2.97 -4.55 -37.83
N ILE A 41 -3.82 -3.59 -37.44
CA ILE A 41 -3.71 -2.91 -36.15
C ILE A 41 -4.53 -3.72 -35.14
N MET A 42 -3.85 -4.53 -34.34
CA MET A 42 -4.36 -5.01 -33.05
C MET A 42 -3.92 -4.00 -31.97
N PRO A 43 -4.83 -3.23 -31.33
CA PRO A 43 -4.43 -2.29 -30.31
C PRO A 43 -4.32 -3.03 -28.98
N CYS A 44 -3.09 -3.36 -28.57
CA CYS A 44 -2.78 -3.55 -27.16
C CYS A 44 -1.95 -2.36 -26.69
N ASP A 45 -2.54 -1.68 -25.73
CA ASP A 45 -2.05 -0.72 -24.74
C ASP A 45 -0.55 -0.42 -24.63
N PHE A 46 -0.29 0.87 -24.36
CA PHE A 46 0.54 1.43 -23.28
C PHE A 46 1.17 2.74 -23.75
N SER A 47 0.36 3.80 -23.87
CA SER A 47 0.89 5.16 -24.00
C SER A 47 1.15 5.72 -22.60
N GLY A 48 2.28 5.31 -22.03
CA GLY A 48 3.00 6.18 -21.12
C GLY A 48 3.57 7.34 -21.94
N SER A 49 3.28 8.57 -21.55
CA SER A 49 4.09 9.70 -22.00
C SER A 49 4.25 10.71 -20.86
N ASN A 50 5.42 10.58 -20.23
CA ASN A 50 6.15 11.67 -19.62
C ASN A 50 6.26 12.87 -20.58
N MET A 51 6.38 14.04 -19.96
CA MET A 51 6.59 15.35 -20.58
C MET A 51 7.69 15.34 -21.66
N ARG A 52 7.41 15.99 -22.79
CA ARG A 52 8.44 16.71 -23.56
C ARG A 52 7.87 18.02 -24.07
N ALA A 53 8.42 19.10 -23.53
CA ALA A 53 8.26 20.43 -24.06
C ALA A 53 8.83 20.50 -25.48
N THR A 54 8.03 20.95 -26.43
CA THR A 54 8.51 21.64 -27.62
C THR A 54 7.53 22.77 -27.89
N ALA A 55 8.03 23.99 -27.73
CA ALA A 55 7.35 25.19 -28.14
C ALA A 55 7.17 25.17 -29.67
N SER A 56 5.94 25.32 -30.13
CA SER A 56 5.67 25.84 -31.46
C SER A 56 4.42 26.70 -31.40
N ARG A 57 4.62 28.02 -31.47
CA ARG A 57 3.57 29.01 -31.64
C ARG A 57 3.05 28.92 -33.07
N LEU A 58 1.78 28.59 -33.24
CA LEU A 58 0.95 29.06 -34.35
C LEU A 58 -0.46 29.35 -33.80
N ARG A 59 -1.06 30.44 -34.29
CA ARG A 59 -2.18 31.16 -33.68
C ARG A 59 -3.43 31.03 -34.56
N ALA A 60 -4.59 30.88 -33.91
CA ALA A 60 -5.99 31.12 -34.35
C ALA A 60 -6.72 30.00 -35.14
N PRO A 61 -8.09 29.92 -35.14
CA PRO A 61 -9.13 30.83 -34.59
C PRO A 61 -10.10 30.15 -33.56
N PRO A 62 -11.13 30.85 -33.01
CA PRO A 62 -11.98 30.32 -31.95
C PRO A 62 -13.22 29.65 -32.54
N GLU A 63 -13.37 28.33 -32.35
CA GLU A 63 -14.62 27.63 -32.67
C GLU A 63 -15.19 26.95 -31.43
N VAL A 64 -16.40 27.40 -31.10
CA VAL A 64 -17.49 26.73 -30.39
C VAL A 64 -17.04 25.81 -29.25
N ALA A 65 -17.05 26.37 -28.04
CA ALA A 65 -16.94 25.64 -26.79
C ALA A 65 -18.15 24.72 -26.55
N GLY A 66 -18.21 23.62 -27.30
CA GLY A 66 -18.95 22.43 -26.89
C GLY A 66 -18.27 21.88 -25.65
N ARG A 67 -18.85 22.16 -24.47
CA ARG A 67 -18.46 21.51 -23.22
C ARG A 67 -18.72 20.02 -23.37
N VAL A 68 -17.74 19.28 -23.87
CA VAL A 68 -17.67 17.84 -23.65
C VAL A 68 -17.45 17.68 -22.16
N ALA A 69 -18.56 17.46 -21.43
CA ALA A 69 -18.50 17.00 -20.07
C ALA A 69 -17.80 15.65 -20.10
N VAL A 70 -16.50 15.66 -19.84
CA VAL A 70 -15.75 14.45 -19.53
C VAL A 70 -16.32 13.98 -18.21
N MET A 71 -17.37 13.17 -18.28
CA MET A 71 -17.88 12.43 -17.15
C MET A 71 -16.72 11.51 -16.75
N ARG A 72 -16.02 11.92 -15.69
CA ARG A 72 -15.09 11.03 -15.01
C ARG A 72 -15.93 9.86 -14.55
N VAL A 73 -15.84 8.75 -15.28
CA VAL A 73 -16.28 7.46 -14.76
C VAL A 73 -15.47 7.27 -13.50
N ALA A 74 -16.13 7.39 -12.35
CA ALA A 74 -15.55 6.98 -11.09
C ALA A 74 -15.26 5.49 -11.25
N THR A 75 -14.02 5.16 -11.59
CA THR A 75 -13.52 3.82 -11.38
C THR A 75 -13.79 3.52 -9.91
N ALA A 76 -14.35 2.36 -9.61
CA ALA A 76 -14.53 1.89 -8.24
C ALA A 76 -13.18 1.56 -7.58
N GLU A 77 -12.15 2.39 -7.79
CA GLU A 77 -11.08 2.60 -6.83
C GLU A 77 -11.76 3.22 -5.60
N GLY A 78 -12.27 2.34 -4.73
CA GLY A 78 -13.08 2.72 -3.57
C GLY A 78 -12.49 3.95 -2.89
N ALA A 79 -13.21 5.07 -3.00
CA ALA A 79 -12.74 6.39 -2.62
C ALA A 79 -12.16 6.33 -1.21
N SER A 80 -10.84 6.46 -1.09
CA SER A 80 -10.20 6.41 0.21
C SER A 80 -10.54 7.68 0.96
N GLN A 81 -11.25 7.57 2.07
CA GLN A 81 -11.64 8.71 2.89
C GLN A 81 -10.66 8.85 4.05
N VAL A 82 -10.06 10.03 4.22
CA VAL A 82 -9.32 10.34 5.45
C VAL A 82 -10.32 10.75 6.51
N VAL A 83 -10.35 10.02 7.62
CA VAL A 83 -11.28 10.26 8.74
C VAL A 83 -10.61 10.93 9.93
N GLY A 84 -9.27 10.99 9.94
CA GLY A 84 -8.54 11.70 10.99
C GLY A 84 -7.04 11.47 10.94
N GLY A 85 -6.35 11.98 11.96
CA GLY A 85 -4.92 11.78 12.18
C GLY A 85 -4.63 10.80 13.32
N ARG A 86 -3.44 10.94 13.92
CA ARG A 86 -3.04 10.22 15.13
C ARG A 86 -3.92 10.66 16.31
N PRO A 87 -4.62 9.74 17.00
CA PRO A 87 -5.36 10.07 18.21
C PRO A 87 -4.43 10.53 19.34
N SER A 88 -4.95 11.37 20.25
CA SER A 88 -4.22 11.74 21.47
C SER A 88 -3.91 10.50 22.32
N GLY A 89 -2.72 10.44 22.93
CA GLY A 89 -2.28 9.28 23.71
C GLY A 89 -1.75 8.09 22.89
N CYS A 90 -1.96 8.04 21.57
CA CYS A 90 -1.42 6.97 20.74
C CYS A 90 0.07 7.18 20.38
N PRO A 91 0.85 6.09 20.18
CA PRO A 91 2.24 6.17 19.71
C PRO A 91 2.35 6.75 18.29
N ARG A 92 3.58 7.02 17.80
CA ARG A 92 3.78 7.51 16.41
C ARG A 92 3.36 6.49 15.36
N SER A 93 3.54 5.20 15.64
CA SER A 93 3.04 4.09 14.82
C SER A 93 1.74 3.59 15.43
N PHE A 94 0.61 4.14 15.00
CA PHE A 94 -0.66 4.04 15.73
C PHE A 94 -1.72 3.12 15.09
N CYS A 95 -1.34 2.21 14.19
CA CYS A 95 -2.30 1.28 13.58
C CYS A 95 -3.04 0.44 14.64
N GLY A 96 -2.30 -0.13 15.60
CA GLY A 96 -2.88 -0.88 16.72
C GLY A 96 -3.70 -0.03 17.69
N CYS A 97 -3.21 1.17 18.01
CA CYS A 97 -3.91 2.09 18.91
C CYS A 97 -5.23 2.60 18.33
N ALA A 98 -5.24 2.97 17.04
CA ALA A 98 -6.47 3.37 16.36
C ALA A 98 -7.45 2.19 16.25
N ALA A 99 -6.97 0.98 15.97
CA ALA A 99 -7.81 -0.21 15.97
C ALA A 99 -8.40 -0.49 17.36
N SER A 100 -7.64 -0.32 18.45
CA SER A 100 -8.16 -0.53 19.80
C SER A 100 -9.26 0.47 20.14
N ILE A 101 -9.07 1.75 19.79
CA ILE A 101 -10.09 2.78 19.98
C ILE A 101 -11.34 2.44 19.15
N ARG A 102 -11.18 2.02 17.90
CA ARG A 102 -12.31 1.68 17.02
C ARG A 102 -13.12 0.48 17.54
N VAL A 103 -12.45 -0.54 18.07
CA VAL A 103 -13.09 -1.80 18.53
C VAL A 103 -13.61 -1.69 19.96
N PHE A 104 -12.81 -1.14 20.88
CA PHE A 104 -13.07 -1.14 22.32
C PHE A 104 -13.48 0.24 22.88
N GLY A 105 -13.40 1.30 22.07
CA GLY A 105 -13.70 2.67 22.51
C GLY A 105 -12.59 3.35 23.31
N HIS A 106 -11.48 2.67 23.58
CA HIS A 106 -10.37 3.20 24.37
C HIS A 106 -9.01 2.65 23.93
N ILE A 107 -7.93 3.26 24.42
CA ILE A 107 -6.56 2.81 24.15
C ILE A 107 -6.27 1.58 25.01
N VAL A 108 -5.87 0.47 24.37
CA VAL A 108 -5.37 -0.72 25.04
C VAL A 108 -3.86 -0.81 24.78
N PRO A 109 -2.98 -0.42 25.73
CA PRO A 109 -1.55 -0.32 25.47
C PRO A 109 -0.92 -1.62 24.96
N GLY A 110 -1.39 -2.76 25.48
CA GLY A 110 -0.96 -4.09 25.04
C GLY A 110 -1.27 -4.40 23.57
N LEU A 111 -2.17 -3.66 22.92
CA LEU A 111 -2.56 -3.83 21.52
C LEU A 111 -2.00 -2.72 20.61
N ASN A 112 -1.18 -1.80 21.13
CA ASN A 112 -0.51 -0.82 20.29
C ASN A 112 0.42 -1.48 19.26
N LEU A 113 1.05 -2.60 19.65
CA LEU A 113 1.86 -3.41 18.75
C LEU A 113 0.97 -4.35 17.93
N ALA A 114 1.02 -4.24 16.61
CA ALA A 114 0.21 -5.05 15.69
C ALA A 114 0.37 -6.57 15.89
N ALA A 115 1.56 -7.04 16.26
CA ALA A 115 1.81 -8.46 16.51
C ALA A 115 0.96 -9.03 17.67
N ASN A 116 0.64 -8.23 18.68
CA ASN A 116 -0.15 -8.69 19.83
C ASN A 116 -1.60 -9.00 19.47
N TRP A 117 -2.12 -8.43 18.38
CA TRP A 117 -3.45 -8.78 17.86
C TRP A 117 -3.54 -10.22 17.37
N LEU A 118 -2.42 -10.83 16.99
CA LEU A 118 -2.39 -12.23 16.53
C LEU A 118 -2.63 -13.24 17.68
N ARG A 119 -2.73 -12.77 18.93
CA ARG A 119 -3.09 -13.59 20.10
C ARG A 119 -4.58 -13.89 20.18
N PHE A 120 -5.41 -13.06 19.55
CA PHE A 120 -6.85 -13.29 19.48
C PHE A 120 -7.17 -14.50 18.59
N PRO A 121 -8.27 -15.23 18.86
CA PRO A 121 -8.64 -16.39 18.07
C PRO A 121 -8.91 -15.99 16.62
N ARG A 122 -8.46 -16.87 15.70
CA ARG A 122 -8.72 -16.70 14.26
C ARG A 122 -10.20 -16.89 13.98
N THR A 123 -10.71 -16.16 12.99
CA THR A 123 -12.11 -16.22 12.59
C THR A 123 -12.26 -15.91 11.10
N SER A 124 -13.46 -16.17 10.57
CA SER A 124 -13.83 -15.73 9.22
C SER A 124 -13.98 -14.20 9.14
N PRO A 125 -13.66 -13.58 7.99
CA PRO A 125 -13.86 -12.15 7.77
C PRO A 125 -15.33 -11.73 8.00
N ALA A 126 -15.53 -10.77 8.89
CA ALA A 126 -16.83 -10.19 9.20
C ALA A 126 -16.66 -8.73 9.66
N PRO A 127 -17.71 -7.89 9.57
CA PRO A 127 -17.70 -6.54 10.14
C PRO A 127 -17.32 -6.55 11.63
N GLY A 128 -16.44 -5.64 12.04
CA GLY A 128 -15.93 -5.53 13.40
C GLY A 128 -14.80 -6.51 13.75
N MET A 129 -14.43 -7.42 12.83
CA MET A 129 -13.22 -8.24 12.98
C MET A 129 -11.99 -7.44 12.61
N VAL A 130 -10.83 -7.96 12.99
CA VAL A 130 -9.55 -7.27 12.79
C VAL A 130 -8.65 -8.09 11.90
N ALA A 131 -8.12 -7.47 10.85
CA ALA A 131 -7.09 -8.07 10.00
C ALA A 131 -5.73 -7.64 10.53
N ALA A 132 -4.94 -8.61 11.00
CA ALA A 132 -3.65 -8.37 11.63
C ALA A 132 -2.54 -9.16 10.97
N ARG A 133 -1.34 -8.58 10.97
CA ARG A 133 -0.06 -9.23 10.66
C ARG A 133 1.05 -8.59 11.49
N HIS A 134 2.26 -9.13 11.39
CA HIS A 134 3.43 -8.46 11.95
C HIS A 134 3.59 -7.07 11.31
N GLY A 135 3.49 -6.02 12.13
CA GLY A 135 3.72 -4.63 11.74
C GLY A 135 2.50 -3.83 11.28
N HIS A 136 1.35 -4.45 10.97
CA HIS A 136 0.16 -3.70 10.57
C HIS A 136 -1.15 -4.36 10.98
N VAL A 137 -2.15 -3.54 11.29
CA VAL A 137 -3.48 -3.99 11.71
C VAL A 137 -4.53 -2.96 11.34
N PHE A 138 -5.71 -3.43 10.92
CA PHE A 138 -6.87 -2.59 10.61
C PHE A 138 -8.18 -3.32 10.93
N VAL A 139 -9.26 -2.55 11.11
CA VAL A 139 -10.59 -3.08 11.43
C VAL A 139 -11.42 -3.22 10.14
N LEU A 140 -12.15 -4.32 10.01
CA LEU A 140 -13.04 -4.59 8.88
C LEU A 140 -14.38 -3.89 9.10
N GLU A 141 -14.79 -3.01 8.19
CA GLU A 141 -16.05 -2.27 8.27
C GLU A 141 -17.12 -2.91 7.39
N GLN A 142 -16.83 -3.08 6.09
CA GLN A 142 -17.80 -3.57 5.11
C GLN A 142 -17.13 -4.46 4.07
N HIS A 143 -17.77 -5.56 3.68
CA HIS A 143 -17.27 -6.40 2.59
C HIS A 143 -17.50 -5.70 1.25
N VAL A 144 -16.47 -5.64 0.41
CA VAL A 144 -16.57 -5.06 -0.93
C VAL A 144 -16.72 -6.17 -1.97
N GLY A 145 -15.90 -7.21 -1.86
CA GLY A 145 -15.95 -8.39 -2.74
C GLY A 145 -14.67 -9.20 -2.68
N GLY A 146 -14.77 -10.53 -2.81
CA GLY A 146 -13.64 -11.44 -2.67
C GLY A 146 -12.87 -11.21 -1.36
N ASP A 147 -11.54 -11.05 -1.46
CA ASP A 147 -10.67 -10.73 -0.32
C ASP A 147 -10.59 -9.23 0.01
N VAL A 148 -11.43 -8.38 -0.59
CA VAL A 148 -11.38 -6.93 -0.43
C VAL A 148 -12.47 -6.44 0.53
N TRP A 149 -12.05 -5.67 1.52
CA TRP A 149 -12.90 -5.10 2.56
C TRP A 149 -12.64 -3.61 2.71
N MET A 150 -13.69 -2.84 2.98
CA MET A 150 -13.57 -1.49 3.48
C MET A 150 -12.97 -1.57 4.88
N ALA A 151 -11.81 -0.94 5.07
CA ALA A 151 -11.01 -1.06 6.27
C ALA A 151 -10.84 0.28 6.95
N TYR A 152 -11.09 0.33 8.26
CA TYR A 152 -10.63 1.42 9.12
C TYR A 152 -9.16 1.18 9.45
N ASP A 153 -8.29 1.93 8.77
CA ASP A 153 -6.86 1.72 8.71
C ASP A 153 -6.10 2.93 9.29
N GLY A 154 -5.69 2.79 10.55
CA GLY A 154 -4.90 3.79 11.26
C GLY A 154 -3.43 3.77 10.84
N ASN A 155 -2.79 4.94 10.85
CA ASN A 155 -1.40 5.13 10.43
C ASN A 155 -1.12 4.68 8.97
N SER A 156 -2.13 4.80 8.11
CA SER A 156 -2.04 4.55 6.68
C SER A 156 -1.82 5.87 5.92
N GLY A 157 -1.37 5.78 4.65
CA GLY A 157 -1.29 6.92 3.72
C GLY A 157 -0.81 8.25 4.33
N GLY A 158 0.46 8.34 4.72
CA GLY A 158 1.03 9.58 5.29
C GLY A 158 0.76 9.80 6.78
N ARG A 159 0.62 8.72 7.57
CA ARG A 159 0.33 8.76 9.02
C ARG A 159 -1.06 9.31 9.34
N ALA A 160 -2.04 8.98 8.50
CA ALA A 160 -3.45 9.31 8.70
C ALA A 160 -4.26 8.07 9.09
N THR A 161 -5.50 8.29 9.52
CA THR A 161 -6.52 7.26 9.67
C THR A 161 -7.45 7.35 8.47
N ARG A 162 -7.61 6.24 7.75
CA ARG A 162 -8.39 6.19 6.51
C ARG A 162 -9.42 5.08 6.55
N ILE A 163 -10.55 5.30 5.90
CA ILE A 163 -11.50 4.26 5.51
C ILE A 163 -11.29 4.03 4.02
N HIS A 164 -10.80 2.84 3.64
CA HIS A 164 -10.47 2.52 2.24
C HIS A 164 -10.52 1.03 1.95
N ALA A 165 -10.67 0.67 0.68
CA ALA A 165 -10.68 -0.72 0.26
C ALA A 165 -9.30 -1.37 0.45
N ARG A 166 -9.26 -2.52 1.12
CA ARG A 166 -8.04 -3.26 1.42
C ARG A 166 -8.22 -4.75 1.21
N SER A 167 -7.22 -5.35 0.57
CA SER A 167 -7.11 -6.80 0.47
C SER A 167 -6.67 -7.40 1.81
N LEU A 168 -7.30 -8.51 2.18
CA LEU A 168 -6.94 -9.35 3.32
C LEU A 168 -5.72 -10.26 3.04
N ARG A 169 -5.19 -10.27 1.81
CA ARG A 169 -4.05 -11.14 1.45
C ARG A 169 -2.85 -10.86 2.36
N GLY A 170 -2.34 -11.92 3.00
CA GLY A 170 -1.22 -11.83 3.94
C GLY A 170 -1.58 -11.25 5.32
N TYR A 171 -2.87 -11.05 5.59
CA TYR A 171 -3.39 -10.79 6.92
C TYR A 171 -4.11 -12.03 7.42
N ALA A 172 -4.13 -12.16 8.73
CA ALA A 172 -4.96 -13.17 9.36
C ALA A 172 -6.02 -12.46 10.21
N VAL A 173 -7.26 -12.87 10.00
CA VAL A 173 -8.43 -12.24 10.62
C VAL A 173 -8.62 -12.83 12.01
N VAL A 174 -8.81 -11.95 12.99
CA VAL A 174 -8.98 -12.30 14.39
C VAL A 174 -10.26 -11.70 14.96
N ASN A 175 -10.81 -12.37 15.97
CA ASN A 175 -11.96 -11.86 16.73
C ASN A 175 -11.49 -11.23 18.05
N PRO A 176 -11.47 -9.89 18.15
CA PRO A 176 -11.01 -9.20 19.35
C PRO A 176 -12.00 -9.18 20.52
N ARG A 177 -13.22 -9.75 20.36
CA ARG A 177 -14.31 -9.67 21.35
C ARG A 177 -14.53 -10.94 22.17
N VAL A 178 -13.80 -12.01 21.88
CA VAL A 178 -13.95 -13.33 22.52
C VAL A 178 -12.71 -13.69 23.33
N GLY A 179 -12.25 -12.77 24.16
CA GLY A 179 -11.08 -12.95 25.03
C GLY A 179 -11.31 -12.34 26.40
#